data_AF-A0A831RXY8-F1
#
_entry.id   AF-A0A831RXY8-F1
#
_cell.length_a   1.000
_cell.length_b   1.000
_cell.length_c   1.000
_cell.angle_alpha   90.00
_cell.angle_beta   90.00
_cell.angle_gamma   90.00
#
_symmetry.space_group_name_H-M   'P 1'
#
loop_
_entity.id
_entity.type
_entity.pdbx_description
1 polymer ?
#
loop_
_entity_poly.entity_id
_entity_poly.type
_entity_poly.pdbx_seq_one_letter_code
_entity_poly.pdbx_strand_id
1 'polypeptide(L)'
;TWNEIDPALPSYRIEVLGPPPTSGTRDAFAELAMEGGCKQFAWIKKIKKDSKAAKKAGDKALARQLKNRYKAICHGVREDGKYIEAGENDNLIVQKLEANPKALGVFGYSYLEQNEDRIQGSLVDGVAPEFELIADGKYPVSRPLYFYVKTAHVGKIPGIREYLAEFTSDNAWGEEGYLVDKGLIPMPEKEREEYAEAAKKLTPMKF
;
A
#
# COMPACT_ATOMS: atom_id res chain seq x y z
N THR A 1 -22.97 13.34 -4.24
CA THR A 1 -23.25 12.04 -3.60
C THR A 1 -22.57 10.93 -4.38
N TRP A 2 -22.52 9.69 -3.89
CA TRP A 2 -21.86 8.59 -4.63
C TRP A 2 -22.53 8.30 -5.98
N ASN A 3 -23.87 8.42 -6.06
CA ASN A 3 -24.61 8.25 -7.31
C ASN A 3 -24.34 9.31 -8.40
N GLU A 4 -23.64 10.40 -8.08
CA GLU A 4 -23.14 11.36 -9.10
C GLU A 4 -21.88 10.87 -9.80
N ILE A 5 -21.15 9.91 -9.19
CA ILE A 5 -19.96 9.28 -9.75
C ILE A 5 -20.36 8.06 -10.58
N ASP A 6 -21.21 7.22 -10.01
CA ASP A 6 -21.76 6.04 -10.66
C ASP A 6 -23.23 5.87 -10.22
N PRO A 7 -24.22 5.95 -11.13
CA PRO A 7 -25.64 5.83 -10.78
C PRO A 7 -26.04 4.53 -10.08
N ALA A 8 -25.23 3.47 -10.17
CA ALA A 8 -25.45 2.22 -9.45
C ALA A 8 -25.12 2.32 -7.95
N LEU A 9 -24.39 3.34 -7.52
CA LEU A 9 -24.03 3.57 -6.12
C LEU A 9 -25.15 4.30 -5.35
N PRO A 10 -25.19 4.17 -4.00
CA PRO A 10 -26.21 4.82 -3.18
C PRO A 10 -26.16 6.35 -3.26
N SER A 11 -27.29 7.01 -3.02
CA SER A 11 -27.37 8.48 -2.94
C SER A 11 -26.89 9.03 -1.59
N TYR A 12 -25.82 8.47 -1.03
CA TYR A 12 -25.21 8.96 0.19
C TYR A 12 -24.23 10.10 -0.11
N ARG A 13 -24.12 11.04 0.84
CA ARG A 13 -23.05 12.03 0.82
C ARG A 13 -21.71 11.29 0.82
N ILE A 14 -20.79 11.71 -0.04
CA ILE A 14 -19.43 11.17 -0.04
C ILE A 14 -18.75 11.66 1.23
N GLU A 15 -18.33 10.72 2.05
CA GLU A 15 -17.53 10.95 3.25
C GLU A 15 -16.47 9.85 3.30
N VAL A 16 -15.21 10.26 3.19
CA VAL A 16 -14.06 9.37 3.23
C VAL A 16 -13.16 9.84 4.36
N LEU A 17 -12.93 8.97 5.33
CA LEU A 17 -11.97 9.16 6.39
C LEU A 17 -10.64 8.58 5.93
N GLY A 18 -9.55 9.32 6.13
CA GLY A 18 -8.26 8.76 5.78
C GLY A 18 -7.11 9.47 6.48
N PRO A 19 -5.90 8.93 6.32
CA PRO A 19 -4.74 9.42 7.02
C PRO A 19 -4.25 10.77 6.45
N PRO A 20 -3.47 11.53 7.23
CA PRO A 20 -2.94 12.84 6.84
C PRO A 20 -1.82 12.72 5.77
N PRO A 21 -1.36 13.84 5.18
CA PRO A 21 -0.30 13.87 4.17
C PRO A 21 1.04 13.27 4.61
N THR A 22 1.26 13.13 5.92
CA THR A 22 2.48 12.59 6.53
C THR A 22 2.49 11.06 6.65
N SER A 23 1.36 10.40 6.37
CA SER A 23 1.19 8.98 6.61
C SER A 23 1.62 8.12 5.43
N GLY A 24 2.40 7.07 5.71
CA GLY A 24 2.77 6.07 4.70
C GLY A 24 1.57 5.30 4.13
N THR A 25 0.47 5.17 4.89
CA THR A 25 -0.78 4.56 4.42
C THR A 25 -1.42 5.41 3.32
N ARG A 26 -1.36 6.74 3.43
CA ARG A 26 -1.83 7.66 2.37
C ARG A 26 -1.00 7.50 1.10
N ASP A 27 0.32 7.42 1.24
CA ASP A 27 1.22 7.22 0.10
C ASP A 27 0.95 5.89 -0.60
N ALA A 28 0.78 4.80 0.16
CA ALA A 28 0.43 3.50 -0.39
C ALA A 28 -0.92 3.52 -1.11
N PHE A 29 -1.94 4.16 -0.53
CA PHE A 29 -3.25 4.31 -1.15
C PHE A 29 -3.18 5.13 -2.45
N ALA A 30 -2.41 6.21 -2.48
CA ALA A 30 -2.20 7.02 -3.68
C ALA A 30 -1.50 6.23 -4.80
N GLU A 31 -0.49 5.42 -4.46
CA GLU A 31 0.31 4.67 -5.43
C GLU A 31 -0.39 3.41 -5.97
N LEU A 32 -1.09 2.67 -5.10
CA LEU A 32 -1.70 1.39 -5.44
C LEU A 32 -3.12 1.58 -5.95
N ALA A 33 -3.99 2.22 -5.15
CA ALA A 33 -5.40 2.37 -5.50
C ALA A 33 -5.63 3.55 -6.46
N MET A 34 -5.29 4.77 -6.07
CA MET A 34 -5.64 5.96 -6.86
C MET A 34 -4.91 5.98 -8.21
N GLU A 35 -3.60 5.72 -8.21
CA GLU A 35 -2.83 5.63 -9.45
C GLU A 35 -3.25 4.40 -10.29
N GLY A 36 -3.63 3.29 -9.66
CA GLY A 36 -4.19 2.10 -10.34
C GLY A 36 -5.44 2.44 -11.15
N GLY A 37 -6.41 3.10 -10.52
CA GLY A 37 -7.63 3.59 -11.18
C GLY A 37 -7.35 4.66 -12.23
N CYS A 38 -6.49 5.65 -11.92
CA CYS A 38 -6.13 6.71 -12.87
C CYS A 38 -5.47 6.18 -14.13
N LYS A 39 -4.68 5.10 -14.01
CA LYS A 39 -4.09 4.44 -15.17
C LYS A 39 -5.14 3.88 -16.11
N GLN A 40 -6.40 3.65 -15.74
CA GLN A 40 -7.39 3.14 -16.69
C GLN A 40 -7.71 4.13 -17.83
N PHE A 41 -7.48 5.43 -17.62
CA PHE A 41 -7.75 6.44 -18.63
C PHE A 41 -6.59 6.60 -19.63
N ALA A 42 -6.89 6.44 -20.92
CA ALA A 42 -5.88 6.48 -22.00
C ALA A 42 -5.07 7.80 -22.03
N TRP A 43 -5.73 8.93 -21.78
CA TRP A 43 -5.07 10.24 -21.77
C TRP A 43 -4.11 10.40 -20.58
N ILE A 44 -4.43 9.81 -19.42
CA ILE A 44 -3.53 9.79 -18.24
C ILE A 44 -2.32 8.89 -18.52
N LYS A 45 -2.53 7.68 -19.08
CA LYS A 45 -1.42 6.81 -19.53
C LYS A 45 -0.46 7.55 -20.46
N LYS A 46 -1.01 8.37 -21.38
CA LYS A 46 -0.22 9.17 -22.32
C LYS A 46 0.69 10.17 -21.62
N ILE A 47 0.23 10.90 -20.59
CA ILE A 47 1.07 11.83 -19.82
C ILE A 47 2.31 11.13 -19.24
N LYS A 48 2.12 9.93 -18.66
CA LYS A 48 3.24 9.13 -18.11
C LYS A 48 4.20 8.66 -19.20
N LYS A 49 3.67 8.23 -20.36
CA LYS A 49 4.48 7.83 -21.52
C LYS A 49 5.31 8.99 -22.06
N ASP A 50 4.70 10.15 -22.23
CA ASP A 50 5.35 11.37 -22.71
C ASP A 50 6.43 11.85 -21.74
N SER A 51 6.18 11.76 -20.41
CA SER A 51 7.19 12.05 -19.38
C SER A 51 8.43 11.15 -19.52
N LYS A 52 8.22 9.83 -19.75
CA LYS A 52 9.33 8.89 -19.99
C LYS A 52 10.06 9.17 -21.30
N ALA A 53 9.33 9.51 -22.37
CA ALA A 53 9.90 9.85 -23.66
C ALA A 53 10.77 11.11 -23.59
N ALA A 54 10.27 12.19 -22.96
CA ALA A 54 11.02 13.41 -22.71
C ALA A 54 12.30 13.15 -21.90
N LYS A 55 12.22 12.32 -20.84
CA LYS A 55 13.40 11.91 -20.06
C LYS A 55 14.43 11.19 -20.93
N LYS A 56 14.00 10.27 -21.80
CA LYS A 56 14.88 9.53 -22.72
C LYS A 56 15.51 10.44 -23.77
N ALA A 57 14.79 11.49 -24.20
CA ALA A 57 15.28 12.50 -25.14
C ALA A 57 16.19 13.56 -24.48
N GLY A 58 16.42 13.50 -23.17
CA GLY A 58 17.26 14.45 -22.43
C GLY A 58 16.52 15.72 -21.96
N ASP A 59 15.25 15.90 -22.31
CA ASP A 59 14.43 17.02 -21.84
C ASP A 59 13.93 16.78 -20.41
N LYS A 60 14.81 17.06 -19.45
CA LYS A 60 14.52 16.90 -18.01
C LYS A 60 13.43 17.85 -17.52
N ALA A 61 13.27 19.03 -18.14
CA ALA A 61 12.30 20.03 -17.73
C ALA A 61 10.88 19.56 -18.08
N LEU A 62 10.66 19.17 -19.34
CA LEU A 62 9.38 18.62 -19.78
C LEU A 62 9.05 17.32 -19.05
N ALA A 63 10.04 16.43 -18.86
CA ALA A 63 9.85 15.20 -18.11
C ALA A 63 9.35 15.46 -16.68
N ARG A 64 9.95 16.44 -15.98
CA ARG A 64 9.55 16.84 -14.62
C ARG A 64 8.16 17.49 -14.61
N GLN A 65 7.87 18.38 -15.55
CA GLN A 65 6.55 19.02 -15.67
C GLN A 65 5.45 17.98 -15.88
N LEU A 66 5.63 17.04 -16.81
CA LEU A 66 4.66 15.98 -17.09
C LEU A 66 4.53 15.01 -15.90
N LYS A 67 5.63 14.68 -15.21
CA LYS A 67 5.59 13.86 -14.00
C LYS A 67 4.81 14.54 -12.88
N ASN A 68 5.02 15.84 -12.66
CA ASN A 68 4.29 16.60 -11.64
C ASN A 68 2.81 16.70 -11.99
N ARG A 69 2.46 16.96 -13.26
CA ARG A 69 1.06 16.94 -13.72
C ARG A 69 0.41 15.58 -13.50
N TYR A 70 1.10 14.49 -13.84
CA TYR A 70 0.60 13.14 -13.61
C TYR A 70 0.32 12.89 -12.12
N LYS A 71 1.27 13.23 -11.24
CA LYS A 71 1.10 13.09 -9.79
C LYS A 71 -0.05 13.95 -9.25
N ALA A 72 -0.16 15.20 -9.66
CA ALA A 72 -1.23 16.08 -9.22
C ALA A 72 -2.62 15.53 -9.57
N ILE A 73 -2.75 14.89 -10.74
CA ILE A 73 -4.00 14.26 -11.17
C ILE A 73 -4.24 12.93 -10.44
N CYS A 74 -3.23 12.08 -10.35
CA CYS A 74 -3.41 10.69 -9.89
C CYS A 74 -3.33 10.52 -8.37
N HIS A 75 -2.65 11.42 -7.67
CA HIS A 75 -2.41 11.36 -6.22
C HIS A 75 -3.12 12.49 -5.48
N GLY A 76 -3.78 13.40 -6.21
CA GLY A 76 -4.54 14.51 -5.63
C GLY A 76 -5.79 14.01 -4.92
N VAL A 77 -5.96 14.41 -3.67
CA VAL A 77 -7.17 14.16 -2.88
C VAL A 77 -7.96 15.46 -2.80
N ARG A 78 -9.29 15.36 -2.84
CA ARG A 78 -10.20 16.50 -2.76
C ARG A 78 -10.10 17.20 -1.40
N GLU A 79 -10.18 18.54 -1.40
CA GLU A 79 -10.10 19.38 -0.20
C GLU A 79 -11.44 20.06 0.14
N ASP A 80 -12.53 19.68 -0.54
CA ASP A 80 -13.87 20.23 -0.35
C ASP A 80 -14.63 19.64 0.86
N GLY A 81 -13.89 19.10 1.84
CA GLY A 81 -14.44 18.53 3.08
C GLY A 81 -15.13 17.17 2.93
N LYS A 82 -15.03 16.50 1.78
CA LYS A 82 -15.53 15.11 1.63
C LYS A 82 -14.47 14.04 1.93
N TYR A 83 -13.19 14.40 1.84
CA TYR A 83 -12.11 13.62 2.45
C TYR A 83 -11.74 14.32 3.76
N ILE A 84 -11.80 13.57 4.86
CA ILE A 84 -11.60 14.07 6.22
C ILE A 84 -10.36 13.39 6.77
N GLU A 85 -9.33 14.18 7.05
CA GLU A 85 -8.10 13.69 7.64
C GLU A 85 -8.34 13.32 9.10
N ALA A 86 -8.10 12.05 9.44
CA ALA A 86 -8.43 11.48 10.75
C ALA A 86 -7.25 11.40 11.73
N GLY A 87 -6.09 11.99 11.38
CA GLY A 87 -4.85 11.88 12.13
C GLY A 87 -4.11 10.56 11.87
N GLU A 88 -2.95 10.37 12.53
CA GLU A 88 -2.09 9.17 12.36
C GLU A 88 -2.59 7.93 13.13
N ASN A 89 -3.68 8.04 13.88
CA ASN A 89 -4.23 6.94 14.66
C ASN A 89 -5.40 6.29 13.92
N ASP A 90 -5.13 5.19 13.21
CA ASP A 90 -6.11 4.46 12.41
C ASP A 90 -7.29 3.92 13.25
N ASN A 91 -7.12 3.67 14.56
CA ASN A 91 -8.25 3.29 15.44
C ASN A 91 -9.35 4.36 15.48
N LEU A 92 -9.00 5.65 15.31
CA LEU A 92 -10.00 6.72 15.23
C LEU A 92 -10.83 6.63 13.96
N ILE A 93 -10.27 6.09 12.87
CA ILE A 93 -11.03 5.84 11.64
C ILE A 93 -12.04 4.73 11.88
N VAL A 94 -11.62 3.62 12.50
CA VAL A 94 -12.52 2.49 12.85
C VAL A 94 -13.70 2.96 13.70
N GLN A 95 -13.45 3.71 14.78
CA GLN A 95 -14.51 4.23 15.66
C GLN A 95 -15.51 5.13 14.91
N LYS A 96 -15.01 5.96 13.99
CA LYS A 96 -15.87 6.83 13.18
C LYS A 96 -16.69 6.06 12.14
N LEU A 97 -16.16 4.97 11.60
CA LEU A 97 -16.90 4.10 10.67
C LEU A 97 -18.03 3.35 11.38
N GLU A 98 -17.79 2.87 12.59
CA GLU A 98 -18.84 2.25 13.41
C GLU A 98 -19.99 3.24 13.69
N ALA A 99 -19.64 4.50 14.00
CA ALA A 99 -20.63 5.55 14.22
C ALA A 99 -21.34 6.01 12.94
N ASN A 100 -20.70 5.86 11.77
CA ASN A 100 -21.22 6.29 10.48
C ASN A 100 -21.08 5.18 9.42
N PRO A 101 -22.05 4.25 9.32
CA PRO A 101 -21.99 3.11 8.38
C PRO A 101 -22.09 3.52 6.89
N LYS A 102 -22.23 4.82 6.59
CA LYS A 102 -22.27 5.35 5.21
C LYS A 102 -20.92 5.92 4.75
N ALA A 103 -19.95 6.06 5.66
CA ALA A 103 -18.62 6.55 5.33
C ALA A 103 -17.71 5.43 4.83
N LEU A 104 -16.65 5.79 4.10
CA LEU A 104 -15.52 4.91 3.79
C LEU A 104 -14.30 5.31 4.60
N GLY A 105 -13.44 4.36 4.92
CA GLY A 105 -12.17 4.61 5.61
C GLY A 105 -11.00 4.04 4.83
N VAL A 106 -9.86 4.72 4.90
CA VAL A 106 -8.57 4.25 4.39
C VAL A 106 -7.64 4.05 5.58
N PHE A 107 -7.21 2.83 5.86
CA PHE A 107 -6.33 2.47 6.97
C PHE A 107 -5.67 1.11 6.71
N GLY A 108 -4.68 0.73 7.53
CA GLY A 108 -3.97 -0.54 7.37
C GLY A 108 -4.84 -1.78 7.60
N TYR A 109 -4.56 -2.88 6.88
CA TYR A 109 -5.34 -4.13 6.96
C TYR A 109 -5.46 -4.70 8.37
N SER A 110 -4.42 -4.61 9.21
CA SER A 110 -4.46 -5.12 10.58
C SER A 110 -5.60 -4.52 11.43
N TYR A 111 -6.01 -3.29 11.16
CA TYR A 111 -7.16 -2.68 11.84
C TYR A 111 -8.51 -3.19 11.32
N LEU A 112 -8.57 -3.64 10.05
CA LEU A 112 -9.73 -4.35 9.54
C LEU A 112 -9.84 -5.71 10.23
N GLU A 113 -8.78 -6.51 10.20
CA GLU A 113 -8.69 -7.84 10.81
C GLU A 113 -9.07 -7.84 12.30
N GLN A 114 -8.58 -6.84 13.06
CA GLN A 114 -8.90 -6.71 14.49
C GLN A 114 -10.34 -6.28 14.79
N ASN A 115 -11.12 -5.88 13.77
CA ASN A 115 -12.46 -5.31 13.94
C ASN A 115 -13.47 -5.86 12.91
N GLU A 116 -13.25 -7.07 12.38
CA GLU A 116 -14.13 -7.68 11.37
C GLU A 116 -15.58 -7.91 11.85
N ASP A 117 -15.77 -7.95 13.17
CA ASP A 117 -17.09 -8.01 13.80
C ASP A 117 -17.87 -6.69 13.70
N ARG A 118 -17.18 -5.57 13.44
CA ARG A 118 -17.72 -4.20 13.48
C ARG A 118 -17.67 -3.49 12.14
N ILE A 119 -16.68 -3.78 11.31
CA ILE A 119 -16.47 -3.15 10.01
C ILE A 119 -16.20 -4.20 8.93
N GLN A 120 -16.39 -3.81 7.67
CA GLN A 120 -16.16 -4.69 6.52
C GLN A 120 -15.16 -4.09 5.52
N GLY A 121 -14.37 -4.96 4.90
CA GLY A 121 -13.42 -4.59 3.86
C GLY A 121 -14.09 -4.27 2.52
N SER A 122 -13.54 -3.32 1.78
CA SER A 122 -14.02 -3.03 0.42
C SER A 122 -13.46 -4.03 -0.58
N LEU A 123 -14.29 -4.55 -1.48
CA LEU A 123 -13.82 -5.34 -2.62
C LEU A 123 -13.16 -4.41 -3.64
N VAL A 124 -12.00 -4.79 -4.16
CA VAL A 124 -11.32 -4.07 -5.24
C VAL A 124 -11.14 -5.03 -6.40
N ASP A 125 -11.66 -4.64 -7.57
CA ASP A 125 -11.75 -5.50 -8.76
C ASP A 125 -12.38 -6.87 -8.48
N GLY A 126 -13.34 -6.91 -7.55
CA GLY A 126 -14.05 -8.13 -7.14
C GLY A 126 -13.30 -9.01 -6.13
N VAL A 127 -12.11 -8.60 -5.68
CA VAL A 127 -11.28 -9.33 -4.72
C VAL A 127 -11.45 -8.70 -3.33
N ALA A 128 -11.73 -9.53 -2.32
CA ALA A 128 -11.82 -9.09 -0.92
C ALA A 128 -10.42 -8.95 -0.28
N PRO A 129 -10.24 -8.06 0.70
CA PRO A 129 -9.00 -7.94 1.45
C PRO A 129 -8.91 -9.07 2.48
N GLU A 130 -8.73 -10.31 2.04
CA GLU A 130 -8.50 -11.46 2.91
C GLU A 130 -7.01 -11.74 3.04
N PHE A 131 -6.58 -12.26 4.19
CA PHE A 131 -5.18 -12.59 4.48
C PHE A 131 -4.51 -13.35 3.31
N GLU A 132 -5.12 -14.46 2.87
CA GLU A 132 -4.59 -15.31 1.79
C GLU A 132 -4.47 -14.56 0.46
N LEU A 133 -5.49 -13.77 0.11
CA LEU A 133 -5.53 -12.99 -1.13
C LEU A 133 -4.52 -11.82 -1.11
N ILE A 134 -4.18 -11.31 0.07
CA ILE A 134 -3.13 -10.31 0.23
C ILE A 134 -1.76 -10.96 0.17
N ALA A 135 -1.56 -12.07 0.88
CA ALA A 135 -0.29 -12.80 0.96
C ALA A 135 0.15 -13.35 -0.41
N ASP A 136 -0.78 -13.81 -1.23
CA ASP A 136 -0.50 -14.30 -2.59
C ASP A 136 -0.52 -13.20 -3.68
N GLY A 137 -0.78 -11.96 -3.28
CA GLY A 137 -0.76 -10.78 -4.14
C GLY A 137 -1.97 -10.60 -5.07
N LYS A 138 -3.06 -11.38 -4.89
CA LYS A 138 -4.30 -11.22 -5.66
C LYS A 138 -5.09 -9.96 -5.29
N TYR A 139 -5.04 -9.53 -4.04
CA TYR A 139 -5.69 -8.28 -3.62
C TYR A 139 -4.87 -7.08 -4.11
N PRO A 140 -5.42 -6.22 -4.99
CA PRO A 140 -4.62 -5.28 -5.78
C PRO A 140 -4.11 -4.05 -5.00
N VAL A 141 -4.59 -3.85 -3.76
CA VAL A 141 -4.18 -2.73 -2.88
C VAL A 141 -3.28 -3.23 -1.76
N SER A 142 -2.35 -4.12 -2.09
CA SER A 142 -1.26 -4.55 -1.23
C SER A 142 0.08 -4.38 -1.96
N ARG A 143 1.18 -4.42 -1.20
CA ARG A 143 2.53 -4.46 -1.78
C ARG A 143 3.47 -5.27 -0.90
N PRO A 144 4.40 -6.03 -1.49
CA PRO A 144 5.48 -6.65 -0.73
C PRO A 144 6.37 -5.58 -0.11
N LEU A 145 6.80 -5.84 1.13
CA LEU A 145 7.83 -5.05 1.79
C LEU A 145 9.19 -5.73 1.57
N TYR A 146 10.16 -4.94 1.11
CA TYR A 146 11.50 -5.44 0.84
C TYR A 146 12.46 -5.01 1.94
N PHE A 147 13.24 -5.98 2.41
CA PHE A 147 14.33 -5.77 3.34
C PHE A 147 15.67 -5.85 2.61
N TYR A 148 16.37 -4.71 2.50
CA TYR A 148 17.61 -4.60 1.73
C TYR A 148 18.84 -4.59 2.63
N VAL A 149 19.75 -5.54 2.40
CA VAL A 149 21.07 -5.58 3.06
C VAL A 149 22.18 -5.59 2.02
N LYS A 150 23.18 -4.72 2.22
CA LYS A 150 24.39 -4.70 1.39
C LYS A 150 25.35 -5.79 1.86
N THR A 151 25.59 -6.79 1.03
CA THR A 151 26.54 -7.88 1.32
C THR A 151 27.94 -7.36 1.66
N ALA A 152 28.35 -6.22 1.06
CA ALA A 152 29.63 -5.55 1.34
C ALA A 152 29.81 -5.11 2.81
N HIS A 153 28.73 -5.03 3.60
CA HIS A 153 28.76 -4.69 5.02
C HIS A 153 28.87 -5.92 5.93
N VAL A 154 28.57 -7.11 5.42
CA VAL A 154 28.64 -8.35 6.20
C VAL A 154 30.10 -8.64 6.57
N GLY A 155 30.37 -8.83 7.86
CA GLY A 155 31.72 -9.01 8.40
C GLY A 155 32.51 -7.72 8.60
N LYS A 156 31.96 -6.55 8.21
CA LYS A 156 32.53 -5.22 8.52
C LYS A 156 31.73 -4.48 9.58
N ILE A 157 30.41 -4.58 9.50
CA ILE A 157 29.48 -4.05 10.49
C ILE A 157 29.07 -5.22 11.39
N PRO A 158 29.35 -5.16 12.71
CA PRO A 158 28.90 -6.19 13.65
C PRO A 158 27.38 -6.34 13.63
N GLY A 159 26.87 -7.57 13.81
CA GLY A 159 25.44 -7.82 13.97
C GLY A 159 24.65 -8.00 12.67
N ILE A 160 25.22 -7.76 11.48
CA ILE A 160 24.43 -7.86 10.23
C ILE A 160 23.98 -9.30 9.94
N ARG A 161 24.82 -10.32 10.23
CA ARG A 161 24.44 -11.71 10.00
C ARG A 161 23.35 -12.14 10.99
N GLU A 162 23.51 -11.74 12.24
CA GLU A 162 22.59 -11.99 13.33
C GLU A 162 21.24 -11.31 13.06
N TYR A 163 21.26 -10.06 12.60
CA TYR A 163 20.06 -9.32 12.24
C TYR A 163 19.34 -9.92 11.02
N LEU A 164 20.08 -10.35 9.99
CA LEU A 164 19.52 -11.10 8.87
C LEU A 164 18.87 -12.40 9.34
N ALA A 165 19.56 -13.17 10.19
CA ALA A 165 19.05 -14.44 10.71
C ALA A 165 17.78 -14.24 11.54
N GLU A 166 17.75 -13.23 12.42
CA GLU A 166 16.59 -12.90 13.24
C GLU A 166 15.41 -12.46 12.38
N PHE A 167 15.62 -11.47 11.50
CA PHE A 167 14.54 -10.89 10.68
C PHE A 167 13.95 -11.90 9.67
N THR A 168 14.69 -12.97 9.35
CA THR A 168 14.26 -14.07 8.48
C THR A 168 13.95 -15.37 9.24
N SER A 169 13.76 -15.28 10.57
CA SER A 169 13.37 -16.40 11.42
C SER A 169 11.85 -16.53 11.52
N ASP A 170 11.35 -17.74 11.78
CA ASP A 170 9.93 -17.98 12.00
C ASP A 170 9.37 -17.18 13.19
N ASN A 171 10.19 -16.94 14.23
CA ASN A 171 9.82 -16.09 15.36
C ASN A 171 9.57 -14.63 14.95
N ALA A 172 10.16 -14.15 13.87
CA ALA A 172 9.95 -12.80 13.35
C ALA A 172 8.81 -12.75 12.34
N TRP A 173 8.94 -13.49 11.24
CA TRP A 173 8.09 -13.32 10.05
C TRP A 173 7.19 -14.53 9.74
N GLY A 174 7.21 -15.54 10.61
CA GLY A 174 6.34 -16.71 10.50
C GLY A 174 4.90 -16.34 10.84
N GLU A 175 3.99 -17.31 10.72
CA GLU A 175 2.55 -17.11 10.95
C GLU A 175 2.20 -16.66 12.38
N GLU A 176 3.03 -17.04 13.35
CA GLU A 176 2.91 -16.62 14.75
C GLU A 176 4.06 -15.69 15.18
N GLY A 177 4.78 -15.11 14.21
CA GLY A 177 5.94 -14.29 14.47
C GLY A 177 5.58 -12.89 14.98
N TYR A 178 6.50 -12.25 15.70
CA TYR A 178 6.24 -10.93 16.31
C TYR A 178 5.95 -9.81 15.29
N LEU A 179 6.27 -9.99 14.00
CA LEU A 179 5.92 -9.02 12.96
C LEU A 179 4.43 -9.07 12.59
N VAL A 180 3.76 -10.20 12.80
CA VAL A 180 2.30 -10.33 12.65
C VAL A 180 1.59 -9.45 13.66
N ASP A 181 2.05 -9.45 14.92
CA ASP A 181 1.56 -8.54 15.96
C ASP A 181 1.79 -7.05 15.62
N LYS A 182 2.72 -6.76 14.70
CA LYS A 182 2.97 -5.41 14.17
C LYS A 182 2.19 -5.11 12.90
N GLY A 183 1.29 -6.00 12.48
CA GLY A 183 0.41 -5.85 11.33
C GLY A 183 1.06 -6.18 9.99
N LEU A 184 2.17 -6.93 9.98
CA LEU A 184 2.70 -7.50 8.74
C LEU A 184 1.97 -8.80 8.42
N ILE A 185 1.75 -9.04 7.13
CA ILE A 185 1.17 -10.28 6.63
C ILE A 185 2.34 -11.19 6.20
N PRO A 186 2.51 -12.36 6.84
CA PRO A 186 3.45 -13.37 6.41
C PRO A 186 3.23 -13.75 4.95
N MET A 187 4.32 -13.70 4.19
CA MET A 187 4.41 -14.28 2.86
C MET A 187 4.28 -15.82 2.96
N PRO A 188 3.83 -16.53 1.91
CA PRO A 188 3.61 -17.99 1.95
C PRO A 188 4.86 -18.77 2.38
N GLU A 189 4.67 -19.90 3.08
CA GLU A 189 5.75 -20.73 3.66
C GLU A 189 6.90 -21.01 2.69
N LYS A 190 6.57 -21.50 1.48
CA LYS A 190 7.57 -21.80 0.45
C LYS A 190 8.43 -20.58 0.08
N GLU A 191 7.81 -19.40 0.00
CA GLU A 191 8.53 -18.17 -0.30
C GLU A 191 9.40 -17.75 0.90
N ARG A 192 8.92 -17.96 2.14
CA ARG A 192 9.68 -17.67 3.38
C ARG A 192 10.94 -18.51 3.45
N GLU A 193 10.81 -19.80 3.19
CA GLU A 193 11.96 -20.72 3.15
C GLU A 193 12.98 -20.29 2.09
N GLU A 194 12.51 -19.92 0.88
CA GLU A 194 13.37 -19.44 -0.19
C GLU A 194 14.18 -18.21 0.24
N TYR A 195 13.53 -17.19 0.80
CA TYR A 195 14.23 -15.97 1.21
C TYR A 195 15.05 -16.12 2.49
N ALA A 196 14.66 -16.99 3.44
CA ALA A 196 15.51 -17.35 4.58
C ALA A 196 16.82 -17.97 4.08
N GLU A 197 16.75 -18.91 3.15
CA GLU A 197 17.93 -19.55 2.57
C GLU A 197 18.76 -18.56 1.76
N ALA A 198 18.12 -17.67 1.00
CA ALA A 198 18.80 -16.59 0.29
C ALA A 198 19.55 -15.65 1.25
N ALA A 199 18.92 -15.26 2.37
CA ALA A 199 19.52 -14.40 3.39
C ALA A 199 20.71 -15.08 4.08
N LYS A 200 20.58 -16.36 4.48
CA LYS A 200 21.68 -17.15 5.06
C LYS A 200 22.88 -17.24 4.12
N LYS A 201 22.62 -17.49 2.83
CA LYS A 201 23.65 -17.63 1.78
C LYS A 201 24.15 -16.28 1.23
N LEU A 202 23.56 -15.16 1.68
CA LEU A 202 23.81 -13.81 1.15
C LEU A 202 23.65 -13.74 -0.37
N THR A 203 22.64 -14.43 -0.90
CA THR A 203 22.35 -14.48 -2.33
C THR A 203 21.88 -13.10 -2.80
N PRO A 204 22.54 -12.47 -3.78
CA PRO A 204 22.09 -11.18 -4.30
C PRO A 204 20.70 -11.29 -4.94
N MET A 205 19.81 -10.34 -4.63
CA MET A 205 18.52 -10.19 -5.32
C MET A 205 18.74 -9.94 -6.82
N LYS A 206 17.90 -10.59 -7.65
CA LYS A 206 17.82 -10.33 -9.09
C LYS A 206 16.58 -9.48 -9.36
N PHE A 207 16.74 -8.38 -10.10
CA PHE A 207 15.67 -7.48 -10.52
C PHE A 207 15.38 -7.63 -12.01
#